data_AF-A0A165KYD1-F1
#
_entry.id   AF-A0A165KYD1-F1
#
_cell.length_a   1.000
_cell.length_b   1.000
_cell.length_c   1.000
_cell.angle_alpha   90.00
_cell.angle_beta   90.00
_cell.angle_gamma   90.00
#
_symmetry.space_group_name_H-M   'P 1'
#
loop_
_entity.id
_entity.type
_entity.pdbx_description
1 polymer ?
#
loop_
_entity_poly.entity_id
_entity_poly.type
_entity_poly.pdbx_seq_one_letter_code
_entity_poly.pdbx_strand_id
1 'polypeptide(L)'
;MEVPQAGVQSDAAVEVEAPALLVYDVPPRPVSEGKPDRASPSPKADAASVASAVALSSTERSPTSGHRRRRRFIWCTTIFLYIKAEVRPLPHSIANRTSRSLLAFRISSYIVGAAVGVTDGILITLLAISSLASRFGQSGRRIPLLVLACAISVAIACILAFGPLLFTILAQRRAFSHACANDWIVAELDVANSLASPATIAIFSLPQQQARPLFRMSLDTTLPKNAVFSVIPPVSSSSGVIPAISAIHYDFSSDSHRIFGDGLNGSFDDARGSYLTFNFTDSSQTPITLRNLYREWSFDDKPSVLLARTDTGNRILQTAIVDPDDCTRLRVCVPHPDAQPDGIVPVEALLPTGWILFQHLRHVRKSRCSIGGIV
;
A
#
# COMPACT_ATOMS: atom_id res chain seq x y z
N MET A 1 -28.94 -17.55 58.99
CA MET A 1 -28.83 -16.21 58.41
C MET A 1 -28.46 -16.40 56.96
N GLU A 2 -29.40 -16.77 56.09
CA GLU A 2 -30.55 -15.98 55.61
C GLU A 2 -30.15 -14.59 55.07
N VAL A 3 -30.43 -14.46 53.78
CA VAL A 3 -30.15 -13.38 52.82
C VAL A 3 -31.07 -12.17 53.12
N PRO A 4 -30.77 -10.97 52.60
CA PRO A 4 -31.56 -10.56 51.44
C PRO A 4 -30.77 -9.83 50.33
N GLN A 5 -31.29 -10.00 49.12
CA GLN A 5 -30.98 -9.29 47.88
C GLN A 5 -31.50 -7.84 47.90
N ALA A 6 -30.83 -6.95 47.18
CA ALA A 6 -31.38 -5.90 46.29
C ALA A 6 -30.18 -5.06 45.77
N GLY A 7 -30.12 -4.53 44.55
CA GLY A 7 -31.09 -4.42 43.48
C GLY A 7 -30.41 -3.90 42.21
N VAL A 8 -31.14 -4.01 41.12
CA VAL A 8 -30.83 -3.65 39.74
C VAL A 8 -30.76 -2.13 39.55
N GLN A 9 -29.83 -1.63 38.72
CA GLN A 9 -30.12 -0.47 37.87
C GLN A 9 -29.29 -0.50 36.57
N SER A 10 -30.03 -0.56 35.46
CA SER A 10 -29.55 -0.47 34.08
C SER A 10 -29.48 0.99 33.60
N ASP A 11 -28.81 1.16 32.47
CA ASP A 11 -28.90 2.24 31.48
C ASP A 11 -28.04 3.51 31.68
N ALA A 12 -26.97 3.56 30.87
CA ALA A 12 -26.71 4.69 29.97
C ALA A 12 -25.75 4.23 28.85
N ALA A 13 -26.33 3.76 27.75
CA ALA A 13 -25.62 3.68 26.48
C ALA A 13 -25.41 5.12 25.99
N VAL A 14 -24.18 5.63 26.08
CA VAL A 14 -23.79 6.90 25.47
C VAL A 14 -23.47 6.62 24.01
N GLU A 15 -24.43 6.95 23.16
CA GLU A 15 -24.30 7.06 21.72
C GLU A 15 -23.34 8.22 21.42
N VAL A 16 -22.06 7.92 21.22
CA VAL A 16 -21.07 8.92 20.78
C VAL A 16 -21.23 9.10 19.28
N GLU A 17 -21.88 10.22 18.96
CA GLU A 17 -22.01 10.85 17.66
C GLU A 17 -20.69 10.82 16.88
N ALA A 18 -20.71 10.20 15.70
CA ALA A 18 -19.57 10.20 14.78
C ALA A 18 -19.36 11.62 14.25
N PRO A 19 -18.15 12.21 14.33
CA PRO A 19 -17.93 13.53 13.76
C PRO A 19 -18.06 13.47 12.24
N ALA A 20 -18.89 14.38 11.73
CA ALA A 20 -19.14 14.62 10.33
C ALA A 20 -17.83 14.77 9.55
N LEU A 21 -17.79 14.11 8.40
CA LEU A 21 -16.74 14.13 7.42
C LEU A 21 -16.68 15.53 6.80
N LEU A 22 -15.90 16.43 7.40
CA LEU A 22 -15.60 17.76 6.86
C LEU A 22 -14.78 17.59 5.57
N VAL A 23 -15.49 17.69 4.45
CA VAL A 23 -14.93 17.96 3.13
C VAL A 23 -14.29 19.34 3.22
N TYR A 24 -12.96 19.41 3.12
CA TYR A 24 -12.27 20.70 3.03
C TYR A 24 -12.62 21.38 1.71
N ASP A 25 -13.27 22.54 1.84
CA ASP A 25 -13.39 23.57 0.81
C ASP A 25 -12.01 24.12 0.42
N VAL A 26 -11.82 24.28 -0.88
CA VAL A 26 -10.64 24.88 -1.50
C VAL A 26 -10.67 26.40 -1.25
N PRO A 27 -9.63 27.03 -0.67
CA PRO A 27 -9.62 28.47 -0.48
C PRO A 27 -9.46 29.23 -1.82
N PRO A 28 -10.11 30.40 -1.98
CA PRO A 28 -10.02 31.18 -3.21
C PRO A 28 -8.65 31.86 -3.35
N ARG A 29 -8.13 31.88 -4.58
CA ARG A 29 -6.93 32.65 -4.96
C ARG A 29 -7.18 34.16 -4.76
N PRO A 30 -6.16 34.93 -4.34
CA PRO A 30 -6.26 36.37 -4.23
C PRO A 30 -6.34 37.04 -5.62
N VAL A 31 -7.25 38.01 -5.70
CA VAL A 31 -7.48 38.93 -6.82
C VAL A 31 -6.35 39.95 -6.87
N SER A 32 -5.68 40.10 -8.02
CA SER A 32 -4.87 41.27 -8.33
C SER A 32 -5.64 42.21 -9.27
N GLU A 33 -5.94 43.42 -8.79
CA GLU A 33 -6.42 44.53 -9.59
C GLU A 33 -5.23 45.33 -10.16
N GLY A 34 -5.27 45.64 -11.46
CA GLY A 34 -4.27 46.47 -12.15
C GLY A 34 -4.47 46.51 -13.67
N LYS A 35 -5.21 47.53 -14.13
CA LYS A 35 -5.85 47.81 -15.45
C LYS A 35 -4.87 48.33 -16.56
N PRO A 36 -5.33 48.76 -17.77
CA PRO A 36 -5.46 48.00 -19.03
C PRO A 36 -4.53 48.50 -20.18
N ASP A 37 -4.36 47.71 -21.26
CA ASP A 37 -4.59 48.21 -22.63
C ASP A 37 -4.53 47.12 -23.74
N ARG A 38 -5.63 47.10 -24.51
CA ARG A 38 -5.82 46.77 -25.94
C ARG A 38 -5.37 45.43 -26.59
N ALA A 39 -6.42 44.77 -27.11
CA ALA A 39 -6.59 44.12 -28.42
C ALA A 39 -6.36 42.60 -28.56
N SER A 40 -7.51 41.92 -28.75
CA SER A 40 -7.79 40.53 -29.22
C SER A 40 -7.09 40.13 -30.54
N PRO A 41 -7.08 38.83 -30.99
CA PRO A 41 -8.02 37.75 -30.63
C PRO A 41 -7.47 36.31 -30.36
N SER A 42 -8.23 35.58 -29.53
CA SER A 42 -8.74 34.18 -29.65
C SER A 42 -8.02 33.21 -30.62
N PRO A 43 -7.76 31.93 -30.25
CA PRO A 43 -8.83 30.97 -29.91
C PRO A 43 -8.62 30.02 -28.71
N LYS A 44 -9.79 29.66 -28.16
CA LYS A 44 -10.18 28.58 -27.25
C LYS A 44 -9.30 27.32 -27.21
N ALA A 45 -9.06 26.82 -26.00
CA ALA A 45 -9.17 25.39 -25.66
C ALA A 45 -9.32 25.21 -24.13
N ASP A 46 -10.53 24.88 -23.70
CA ASP A 46 -10.84 24.33 -22.37
C ASP A 46 -10.43 22.85 -22.31
N ALA A 47 -9.89 22.41 -21.17
CA ALA A 47 -9.82 20.99 -20.83
C ALA A 47 -9.85 20.76 -19.30
N ALA A 48 -10.96 21.15 -18.67
CA ALA A 48 -11.48 20.44 -17.51
C ALA A 48 -12.77 19.76 -17.94
N SER A 49 -12.76 18.43 -18.09
CA SER A 49 -13.96 17.57 -18.15
C SER A 49 -13.55 16.11 -18.46
N VAL A 50 -13.00 15.41 -17.45
CA VAL A 50 -13.00 13.93 -17.43
C VAL A 50 -14.23 13.47 -16.66
N ALA A 51 -15.40 13.75 -17.22
CA ALA A 51 -16.67 13.11 -16.90
C ALA A 51 -17.70 13.61 -17.91
N SER A 52 -18.48 12.70 -18.48
CA SER A 52 -19.63 12.97 -19.36
C SER A 52 -19.34 13.38 -20.81
N ALA A 53 -19.18 12.36 -21.65
CA ALA A 53 -19.81 12.34 -22.98
C ALA A 53 -20.17 10.90 -23.35
N VAL A 54 -21.18 10.36 -22.67
CA VAL A 54 -22.07 9.36 -23.25
C VAL A 54 -22.90 10.11 -24.29
N ALA A 55 -22.47 10.09 -25.54
CA ALA A 55 -23.30 10.45 -26.67
C ALA A 55 -23.28 9.28 -27.66
N LEU A 56 -24.41 8.59 -27.69
CA LEU A 56 -24.73 7.52 -28.62
C LEU A 56 -24.67 8.06 -30.06
N SER A 57 -23.60 7.73 -30.77
CA SER A 57 -23.64 7.65 -32.23
C SER A 57 -24.07 6.23 -32.59
N SER A 58 -25.32 6.11 -33.01
CA SER A 58 -25.94 4.89 -33.54
C SER A 58 -25.58 4.76 -35.02
N THR A 59 -24.47 4.09 -35.33
CA THR A 59 -24.22 3.59 -36.67
C THR A 59 -23.72 2.15 -36.59
N GLU A 60 -24.60 1.27 -37.08
CA GLU A 60 -24.39 -0.15 -37.42
C GLU A 60 -23.67 -1.03 -36.39
N ARG A 61 -24.44 -1.44 -35.38
CA ARG A 61 -24.04 -2.52 -34.47
C ARG A 61 -24.22 -3.88 -35.16
N SER A 62 -23.11 -4.45 -35.64
CA SER A 62 -22.99 -5.90 -35.64
C SER A 62 -23.12 -6.40 -34.19
N PRO A 63 -24.09 -7.30 -33.88
CA PRO A 63 -24.41 -7.72 -32.51
C PRO A 63 -23.25 -8.45 -31.80
N THR A 64 -22.21 -8.84 -32.53
CA THR A 64 -21.04 -9.54 -31.99
C THR A 64 -19.94 -8.61 -31.46
N SER A 65 -19.92 -7.33 -31.86
CA SER A 65 -18.84 -6.40 -31.48
C SER A 65 -19.01 -5.82 -30.06
N GLY A 66 -20.26 -5.62 -29.62
CA GLY A 66 -20.58 -5.07 -28.30
C GLY A 66 -20.20 -5.98 -27.14
N HIS A 67 -20.38 -7.30 -27.31
CA HIS A 67 -20.04 -8.29 -26.28
C HIS A 67 -18.54 -8.44 -26.08
N ARG A 68 -17.72 -8.34 -27.15
CA ARG A 68 -16.25 -8.40 -27.02
C ARG A 68 -15.67 -7.20 -26.28
N ARG A 69 -16.13 -5.98 -26.58
CA ARG A 69 -15.67 -4.77 -25.87
C ARG A 69 -16.00 -4.86 -24.38
N ARG A 70 -17.20 -5.34 -24.02
CA ARG A 70 -17.58 -5.52 -22.61
C ARG A 70 -16.71 -6.54 -21.88
N ARG A 71 -16.40 -7.70 -22.48
CA ARG A 71 -15.55 -8.73 -21.84
C ARG A 71 -14.13 -8.24 -21.58
N ARG A 72 -13.51 -7.58 -22.56
CA ARG A 72 -12.17 -6.99 -22.40
C ARG A 72 -12.15 -5.88 -21.36
N PHE A 73 -13.19 -5.04 -21.36
CA PHE A 73 -13.34 -4.00 -20.34
C PHE A 73 -13.42 -4.59 -18.93
N ILE A 74 -14.29 -5.59 -18.71
CA ILE A 74 -14.42 -6.27 -17.41
C ILE A 74 -13.07 -6.87 -16.98
N TRP A 75 -12.36 -7.56 -17.88
CA TRP A 75 -11.04 -8.13 -17.58
C TRP A 75 -10.01 -7.07 -17.19
N CYS A 76 -9.89 -5.99 -17.97
CA CYS A 76 -8.99 -4.87 -17.66
C CYS A 76 -9.33 -4.21 -16.32
N THR A 77 -10.62 -3.98 -16.03
CA THR A 77 -11.06 -3.40 -14.76
C THR A 77 -10.75 -4.32 -13.59
N THR A 78 -11.00 -5.62 -13.71
CA THR A 78 -10.69 -6.60 -12.65
C THR A 78 -9.17 -6.65 -12.38
N ILE A 79 -8.33 -6.72 -13.41
CA ILE A 79 -6.87 -6.69 -13.24
C ILE A 79 -6.42 -5.39 -12.59
N PHE A 80 -6.93 -4.25 -13.05
CA PHE A 80 -6.57 -2.95 -12.50
C PHE A 80 -6.93 -2.84 -11.02
N LEU A 81 -8.12 -3.28 -10.63
CA LEU A 81 -8.56 -3.28 -9.23
C LEU A 81 -7.72 -4.24 -8.38
N TYR A 82 -7.37 -5.41 -8.91
CA TYR A 82 -6.49 -6.37 -8.23
C TYR A 82 -5.10 -5.79 -7.99
N ILE A 83 -4.49 -5.25 -9.05
CA ILE A 83 -3.19 -4.58 -8.98
C ILE A 83 -3.23 -3.45 -7.96
N LYS A 84 -4.28 -2.60 -7.98
CA LYS A 84 -4.39 -1.51 -7.00
C LYS A 84 -4.49 -2.01 -5.56
N ALA A 85 -5.21 -3.10 -5.32
CA ALA A 85 -5.32 -3.70 -4.00
C ALA A 85 -3.99 -4.31 -3.52
N GLU A 86 -3.21 -4.88 -4.43
CA GLU A 86 -1.88 -5.41 -4.16
C GLU A 86 -0.84 -4.31 -3.90
N VAL A 87 -0.89 -3.24 -4.70
CA VAL A 87 0.09 -2.13 -4.68
C VAL A 87 -0.13 -1.15 -3.54
N ARG A 88 -1.39 -1.00 -3.09
CA ARG A 88 -1.74 -0.14 -1.96
C ARG A 88 -2.51 -0.98 -0.94
N PRO A 89 -1.82 -1.68 -0.03
CA PRO A 89 -2.45 -2.37 1.08
C PRO A 89 -2.91 -1.35 2.14
N LEU A 90 -3.63 -0.31 1.73
CA LEU A 90 -4.47 0.43 2.66
C LEU A 90 -5.60 -0.53 3.07
N PRO A 91 -5.98 -0.57 4.35
CA PRO A 91 -6.79 -1.67 4.86
C PRO A 91 -8.21 -1.76 4.27
N HIS A 92 -8.74 -0.78 3.53
CA HIS A 92 -10.12 -0.87 3.02
C HIS A 92 -10.36 -0.31 1.62
N SER A 93 -9.69 -0.86 0.60
CA SER A 93 -10.41 -1.03 -0.68
C SER A 93 -11.35 -2.23 -0.55
N ILE A 94 -12.49 -2.25 -1.27
CA ILE A 94 -13.45 -3.39 -1.23
C ILE A 94 -12.74 -4.74 -1.42
N ALA A 95 -11.67 -4.77 -2.21
CA ALA A 95 -10.88 -5.96 -2.47
C ALA A 95 -9.97 -6.40 -1.30
N ASN A 96 -9.47 -5.47 -0.47
CA ASN A 96 -8.45 -5.74 0.56
C ASN A 96 -8.99 -5.70 2.00
N ARG A 97 -10.33 -5.68 2.17
CA ARG A 97 -10.95 -5.63 3.49
C ARG A 97 -10.64 -6.85 4.36
N THR A 98 -10.41 -8.02 3.75
CA THR A 98 -10.00 -9.25 4.44
C THR A 98 -9.02 -10.05 3.56
N SER A 99 -8.15 -10.88 4.15
CA SER A 99 -7.35 -11.83 3.37
C SER A 99 -8.20 -12.74 2.48
N ARG A 100 -9.38 -13.14 2.95
CA ARG A 100 -10.35 -13.93 2.18
C ARG A 100 -10.89 -13.18 0.96
N SER A 101 -11.19 -11.88 1.08
CA SER A 101 -11.66 -11.08 -0.05
C SER A 101 -10.58 -10.90 -1.10
N LEU A 102 -9.33 -10.70 -0.68
CA LEU A 102 -8.19 -10.58 -1.59
C LEU A 102 -7.95 -11.90 -2.34
N LEU A 103 -8.02 -13.03 -1.63
CA LEU A 103 -7.92 -14.36 -2.25
C LEU A 103 -9.06 -14.63 -3.24
N ALA A 104 -10.30 -14.29 -2.88
CA ALA A 104 -11.44 -14.40 -3.79
C ALA A 104 -11.26 -13.53 -5.04
N PHE A 105 -10.73 -12.31 -4.89
CA PHE A 105 -10.46 -11.40 -6.00
C PHE A 105 -9.34 -11.94 -6.91
N ARG A 106 -8.29 -12.50 -6.31
CA ARG A 106 -7.21 -13.19 -7.02
C ARG A 106 -7.77 -14.34 -7.86
N ILE A 107 -8.53 -15.26 -7.26
CA ILE A 107 -9.15 -16.40 -7.96
C ILE A 107 -10.06 -15.91 -9.09
N SER A 108 -10.89 -14.90 -8.82
CA SER A 108 -11.80 -14.33 -9.82
C SER A 108 -11.04 -13.74 -11.01
N SER A 109 -9.92 -13.06 -10.77
CA SER A 109 -9.08 -12.50 -11.84
C SER A 109 -8.49 -13.58 -12.76
N TYR A 110 -8.09 -14.74 -12.20
CA TYR A 110 -7.62 -15.88 -12.97
C TYR A 110 -8.73 -16.53 -13.78
N ILE A 111 -9.90 -16.75 -13.19
CA ILE A 111 -11.04 -17.37 -13.90
C ILE A 111 -11.44 -16.50 -15.08
N VAL A 112 -11.57 -15.18 -14.87
CA VAL A 112 -11.92 -14.23 -15.94
C VAL A 112 -10.81 -14.18 -16.99
N GLY A 113 -9.53 -14.17 -16.59
CA GLY A 113 -8.40 -14.19 -17.51
C GLY A 113 -8.31 -15.44 -18.36
N ALA A 114 -8.49 -16.62 -17.76
CA ALA A 114 -8.54 -17.89 -18.46
C ALA A 114 -9.71 -17.93 -19.46
N ALA A 115 -10.91 -17.51 -19.03
CA ALA A 115 -12.07 -17.46 -19.91
C ALA A 115 -11.85 -16.54 -21.12
N VAL A 116 -11.33 -15.32 -20.89
CA VAL A 116 -11.02 -14.38 -21.97
C VAL A 116 -9.93 -14.92 -22.89
N GLY A 117 -8.83 -15.45 -22.32
CA GLY A 117 -7.72 -16.03 -23.06
C GLY A 117 -8.13 -17.19 -23.96
N VAL A 118 -8.93 -18.14 -23.44
CA VAL A 118 -9.46 -19.26 -24.23
C VAL A 118 -10.37 -18.76 -25.35
N THR A 119 -11.28 -17.82 -25.06
CA THR A 119 -12.20 -17.31 -26.10
C THR A 119 -11.49 -16.53 -27.21
N ASP A 120 -10.51 -15.70 -26.88
CA ASP A 120 -9.73 -14.94 -27.86
C ASP A 120 -8.77 -15.86 -28.63
N GLY A 121 -8.18 -16.87 -27.98
CA GLY A 121 -7.35 -17.89 -28.63
C GLY A 121 -8.14 -18.71 -29.65
N ILE A 122 -9.30 -19.27 -29.28
CA ILE A 122 -10.17 -20.01 -30.21
C ILE A 122 -10.52 -19.13 -31.42
N LEU A 123 -10.84 -17.86 -31.20
CA LEU A 123 -11.19 -16.95 -32.26
C LEU A 123 -10.04 -16.70 -33.24
N ILE A 124 -8.82 -16.46 -32.72
CA ILE A 124 -7.63 -16.24 -33.56
C ILE A 124 -7.37 -17.48 -34.41
N THR A 125 -7.49 -18.67 -33.83
CA THR A 125 -7.32 -19.95 -34.54
C THR A 125 -8.37 -20.12 -35.64
N LEU A 126 -9.64 -19.81 -35.36
CA LEU A 126 -10.72 -19.86 -36.37
C LEU A 126 -10.50 -18.84 -37.51
N LEU A 127 -10.07 -17.62 -37.17
CA LEU A 127 -9.73 -16.61 -38.17
C LEU A 127 -8.56 -17.05 -39.04
N ALA A 128 -7.51 -17.63 -38.46
CA ALA A 128 -6.40 -18.20 -39.20
C ALA A 128 -6.88 -19.30 -40.15
N ILE A 129 -7.64 -20.28 -39.67
CA ILE A 129 -8.20 -21.35 -40.52
C ILE A 129 -9.04 -20.78 -41.67
N SER A 130 -9.92 -19.82 -41.41
CA SER A 130 -10.79 -19.22 -42.44
C SER A 130 -10.01 -18.43 -43.50
N SER A 131 -9.00 -17.65 -43.10
CA SER A 131 -8.14 -16.90 -44.02
C SER A 131 -7.28 -17.81 -44.89
N LEU A 132 -6.76 -18.91 -44.33
CA LEU A 132 -6.03 -19.95 -45.05
C LEU A 132 -6.94 -20.77 -45.99
N ALA A 133 -8.23 -20.89 -45.69
CA ALA A 133 -9.20 -21.58 -46.56
C ALA A 133 -9.61 -20.72 -47.77
N SER A 134 -9.66 -19.38 -47.62
CA SER A 134 -10.18 -18.46 -48.65
C SER A 134 -9.16 -18.04 -49.72
N ARG A 135 -7.85 -18.24 -49.50
CA ARG A 135 -6.79 -17.83 -50.42
C ARG A 135 -5.89 -19.03 -50.76
N PHE A 136 -5.80 -19.36 -52.05
CA PHE A 136 -4.78 -20.19 -52.72
C PHE A 136 -4.87 -21.73 -52.65
N GLY A 137 -4.70 -22.34 -53.83
CA GLY A 137 -4.63 -23.78 -54.08
C GLY A 137 -3.30 -24.45 -53.66
N GLN A 138 -3.44 -25.72 -53.28
CA GLN A 138 -2.51 -26.87 -53.36
C GLN A 138 -1.00 -26.76 -53.01
N SER A 139 -0.48 -25.71 -52.39
CA SER A 139 0.93 -25.68 -51.93
C SER A 139 1.11 -26.13 -50.47
N GLY A 140 2.07 -27.02 -50.21
CA GLY A 140 2.46 -27.55 -48.89
C GLY A 140 2.92 -26.53 -47.83
N ARG A 141 2.92 -25.22 -48.17
CA ARG A 141 3.18 -24.11 -47.22
C ARG A 141 2.07 -23.88 -46.18
N ARG A 142 0.94 -24.59 -46.24
CA ARG A 142 -0.21 -24.44 -45.32
C ARG A 142 0.09 -24.88 -43.88
N ILE A 143 0.79 -26.00 -43.73
CA ILE A 143 1.06 -26.61 -42.42
C ILE A 143 1.90 -25.68 -41.53
N PRO A 144 3.05 -25.13 -41.96
CA PRO A 144 3.86 -24.29 -41.08
C PRO A 144 3.17 -22.98 -40.67
N LEU A 145 2.35 -22.40 -41.56
CA LEU A 145 1.64 -21.15 -41.29
C LEU A 145 0.49 -21.36 -40.28
N LEU A 146 -0.21 -22.49 -40.37
CA LEU A 146 -1.24 -22.89 -39.41
C LEU A 146 -0.62 -23.24 -38.05
N VAL A 147 0.52 -23.94 -38.03
CA VAL A 147 1.27 -24.21 -36.80
C VAL A 147 1.72 -22.91 -36.13
N LEU A 148 2.23 -21.94 -36.89
CA LEU A 148 2.63 -20.63 -36.38
C LEU A 148 1.42 -19.86 -35.81
N ALA A 149 0.28 -19.85 -36.50
CA ALA A 149 -0.93 -19.20 -36.02
C ALA A 149 -1.47 -19.85 -34.73
N CYS A 150 -1.45 -21.18 -34.64
CA CYS A 150 -1.79 -21.90 -33.41
C CYS A 150 -0.81 -21.56 -32.28
N ALA A 151 0.49 -21.51 -32.55
CA ALA A 151 1.50 -21.15 -31.55
C ALA A 151 1.29 -19.72 -31.00
N ILE A 152 1.02 -18.75 -31.89
CA ILE A 152 0.71 -17.36 -31.49
C ILE A 152 -0.59 -17.31 -30.68
N SER A 153 -1.63 -18.04 -31.10
CA SER A 153 -2.90 -18.12 -30.38
C SER A 153 -2.73 -18.66 -28.96
N VAL A 154 -1.99 -19.77 -28.81
CA VAL A 154 -1.65 -20.34 -27.50
C VAL A 154 -0.86 -19.35 -26.66
N ALA A 155 0.14 -18.67 -27.25
CA ALA A 155 0.93 -17.66 -26.53
C ALA A 155 0.05 -16.50 -26.01
N ILE A 156 -0.86 -15.98 -26.83
CA ILE A 156 -1.80 -14.92 -26.43
C ILE A 156 -2.76 -15.42 -25.35
N ALA A 157 -3.30 -16.64 -25.49
CA ALA A 157 -4.17 -17.25 -24.50
C ALA A 157 -3.46 -17.40 -23.14
N CYS A 158 -2.20 -17.84 -23.15
CA CYS A 158 -1.36 -17.92 -21.96
C CYS A 158 -1.10 -16.54 -21.35
N ILE A 159 -0.75 -15.52 -22.15
CA ILE A 159 -0.54 -14.15 -21.64
C ILE A 159 -1.82 -13.58 -21.02
N LEU A 160 -3.00 -13.86 -21.59
CA LEU A 160 -4.26 -13.38 -21.02
C LEU A 160 -4.68 -14.16 -19.75
N ALA A 161 -4.40 -15.47 -19.72
CA ALA A 161 -4.68 -16.32 -18.56
C ALA A 161 -3.76 -16.02 -17.37
N PHE A 162 -2.45 -15.86 -17.62
CA PHE A 162 -1.42 -15.58 -16.62
C PHE A 162 -1.10 -14.08 -16.47
N GLY A 163 -1.75 -13.23 -17.26
CA GLY A 163 -1.60 -11.78 -17.25
C GLY A 163 -1.74 -11.19 -15.85
N PRO A 164 -2.77 -11.55 -15.05
CA PRO A 164 -2.88 -11.07 -13.68
C PRO A 164 -1.59 -11.26 -12.88
N LEU A 165 -0.98 -12.46 -12.93
CA LEU A 165 0.26 -12.78 -12.20
C LEU A 165 1.44 -11.92 -12.67
N LEU A 166 1.67 -11.86 -13.99
CA LEU A 166 2.77 -11.11 -14.59
C LEU A 166 2.66 -9.61 -14.28
N PHE A 167 1.47 -9.05 -14.49
CA PHE A 167 1.23 -7.63 -14.23
C PHE A 167 1.28 -7.30 -12.74
N THR A 168 0.88 -8.22 -11.84
CA THR A 168 1.03 -7.96 -10.40
C THR A 168 2.48 -7.89 -9.96
N ILE A 169 3.35 -8.80 -10.39
CA ILE A 169 4.76 -8.77 -9.99
C ILE A 169 5.41 -7.47 -10.49
N LEU A 170 5.19 -7.12 -11.76
CA LEU A 170 5.72 -5.88 -12.34
C LEU A 170 5.17 -4.63 -11.63
N ALA A 171 3.88 -4.63 -11.31
CA ALA A 171 3.24 -3.53 -10.61
C ALA A 171 3.71 -3.41 -9.16
N GLN A 172 3.89 -4.52 -8.44
CA GLN A 172 4.42 -4.54 -7.08
C GLN A 172 5.88 -4.07 -7.05
N ARG A 173 6.73 -4.52 -7.97
CA ARG A 173 8.12 -4.06 -8.06
C ARG A 173 8.19 -2.55 -8.32
N ARG A 174 7.39 -2.07 -9.27
CA ARG A 174 7.29 -0.63 -9.56
C ARG A 174 6.69 0.16 -8.40
N ALA A 175 5.72 -0.42 -7.70
CA ALA A 175 5.12 0.19 -6.52
C ALA A 175 6.12 0.30 -5.38
N PHE A 176 6.91 -0.74 -5.16
CA PHE A 176 7.96 -0.74 -4.16
C PHE A 176 9.03 0.30 -4.49
N SER A 177 9.53 0.32 -5.73
CA SER A 177 10.58 1.27 -6.15
C SER A 177 10.15 2.74 -6.03
N HIS A 178 8.88 3.03 -6.32
CA HIS A 178 8.30 4.37 -6.20
C HIS A 178 7.50 4.59 -4.91
N ALA A 179 7.58 3.66 -3.95
CA ALA A 179 6.98 3.85 -2.64
C ALA A 179 7.60 5.07 -1.98
N CYS A 180 6.77 5.87 -1.32
CA CYS A 180 7.21 7.06 -0.59
C CYS A 180 7.85 8.17 -1.46
N ALA A 181 7.67 8.15 -2.79
CA ALA A 181 8.30 9.13 -3.68
C ALA A 181 7.86 10.59 -3.43
N ASN A 182 6.68 10.79 -2.84
CA ASN A 182 6.13 12.09 -2.48
C ASN A 182 6.29 12.42 -0.99
N ASP A 183 6.92 11.53 -0.22
CA ASP A 183 7.12 11.69 1.21
C ASP A 183 8.51 12.26 1.49
N TRP A 184 8.73 12.75 2.71
CA TRP A 184 10.00 13.39 3.06
C TRP A 184 11.11 12.36 3.25
N ILE A 185 10.81 11.31 4.00
CA ILE A 185 11.76 10.25 4.36
C ILE A 185 11.14 8.89 4.07
N VAL A 186 11.97 7.97 3.58
CA VAL A 186 11.65 6.55 3.48
C VAL A 186 12.49 5.79 4.50
N ALA A 187 11.82 5.00 5.34
CA ALA A 187 12.43 4.03 6.22
C ALA A 187 12.28 2.64 5.58
N GLU A 188 13.39 2.06 5.14
CA GLU A 188 13.45 0.68 4.64
C GLU A 188 13.79 -0.26 5.81
N LEU A 189 12.81 -1.07 6.20
CA LEU A 189 12.94 -2.07 7.25
C LEU A 189 13.51 -3.33 6.63
N ASP A 190 14.64 -3.79 7.12
CA ASP A 190 15.30 -5.02 6.69
C ASP A 190 15.47 -5.95 7.90
N VAL A 191 14.73 -7.05 7.89
CA VAL A 191 14.73 -8.01 9.00
C VAL A 191 15.65 -9.20 8.69
N ALA A 192 16.43 -9.61 9.68
CA ALA A 192 17.35 -10.73 9.52
C ALA A 192 16.58 -12.04 9.30
N ASN A 193 16.73 -12.63 8.10
CA ASN A 193 16.18 -13.96 7.76
C ASN A 193 17.07 -15.13 8.22
N SER A 194 18.32 -14.84 8.62
CA SER A 194 19.33 -15.84 9.03
C SER A 194 20.10 -15.34 10.24
N LEU A 195 20.53 -16.25 11.12
CA LEU A 195 21.43 -15.93 12.24
C LEU A 195 22.79 -15.37 11.81
N ALA A 196 23.15 -15.51 10.52
CA ALA A 196 24.38 -14.97 9.93
C ALA A 196 24.20 -13.61 9.23
N SER A 197 22.98 -13.09 9.18
CA SER A 197 22.63 -11.81 8.54
C SER A 197 22.85 -10.64 9.53
N PRO A 198 23.15 -9.40 9.06
CA PRO A 198 23.21 -8.24 9.93
C PRO A 198 21.93 -8.10 10.77
N ALA A 199 22.05 -7.41 11.92
CA ALA A 199 20.96 -7.17 12.85
C ALA A 199 19.68 -6.67 12.13
N THR A 200 18.52 -6.88 12.76
CA THR A 200 17.26 -6.32 12.24
C THR A 200 17.36 -4.78 12.28
N ILE A 201 17.29 -4.12 11.12
CA ILE A 201 17.56 -2.69 10.99
C ILE A 201 16.44 -1.96 10.24
N ALA A 202 16.27 -0.67 10.55
CA ALA A 202 15.55 0.30 9.73
C ALA A 202 16.56 1.30 9.17
N ILE A 203 16.57 1.48 7.85
CA ILE A 203 17.45 2.41 7.15
C ILE A 203 16.64 3.61 6.71
N PHE A 204 16.95 4.79 7.27
CA PHE A 204 16.28 6.04 6.92
C PHE A 204 17.04 6.71 5.78
N SER A 205 16.35 7.10 4.73
CA SER A 205 16.94 7.79 3.58
C SER A 205 15.97 8.78 2.94
N LEU A 206 16.50 9.71 2.15
CA LEU A 206 15.66 10.55 1.29
C LEU A 206 15.21 9.72 0.07
N PRO A 207 13.97 9.87 -0.42
CA PRO A 207 13.45 9.07 -1.54
C PRO A 207 14.32 9.10 -2.79
N GLN A 208 14.96 10.24 -3.09
CA GLN A 208 15.83 10.40 -4.26
C GLN A 208 17.28 9.91 -4.03
N GLN A 209 17.69 9.66 -2.79
CA GLN A 209 19.09 9.36 -2.42
C GLN A 209 19.19 8.10 -1.54
N GLN A 210 18.46 7.04 -1.89
CA GLN A 210 18.42 5.78 -1.11
C GLN A 210 19.80 5.11 -0.93
N ALA A 211 20.76 5.37 -1.83
CA ALA A 211 22.14 4.89 -1.70
C ALA A 211 22.95 5.57 -0.58
N ARG A 212 22.44 6.65 0.02
CA ARG A 212 23.10 7.40 1.09
C ARG A 212 22.17 7.46 2.31
N PRO A 213 22.27 6.50 3.24
CA PRO A 213 21.41 6.48 4.41
C PRO A 213 21.66 7.70 5.30
N LEU A 214 20.59 8.31 5.79
CA LEU A 214 20.62 9.41 6.74
C LEU A 214 21.01 8.92 8.13
N PHE A 215 20.45 7.79 8.58
CA PHE A 215 20.83 7.09 9.81
C PHE A 215 20.16 5.72 9.79
N ARG A 216 20.49 4.88 10.76
CA ARG A 216 19.88 3.55 10.92
C ARG A 216 19.31 3.41 12.32
N MET A 217 18.27 2.61 12.48
CA MET A 217 17.85 2.10 13.78
C MET A 217 18.09 0.60 13.79
N SER A 218 18.78 0.08 14.80
CA SER A 218 18.95 -1.36 15.00
C SER A 218 18.07 -1.84 16.13
N LEU A 219 17.46 -2.99 15.91
CA LEU A 219 16.66 -3.70 16.89
C LEU A 219 17.52 -4.76 17.57
N ASP A 220 17.77 -4.60 18.87
CA ASP A 220 18.33 -5.66 19.70
C ASP A 220 17.21 -6.62 20.14
N THR A 221 17.26 -7.85 19.63
CA THR A 221 16.28 -8.90 19.93
C THR A 221 16.79 -9.93 20.94
N THR A 222 17.95 -9.70 21.57
CA THR A 222 18.51 -10.64 22.57
C THR A 222 17.57 -10.84 23.76
N LEU A 223 16.67 -9.89 24.00
CA LEU A 223 15.66 -9.92 25.04
C LEU A 223 14.26 -10.03 24.40
N PRO A 224 13.61 -11.22 24.41
CA PRO A 224 12.35 -11.43 23.69
C PRO A 224 11.15 -10.63 24.23
N LYS A 225 11.27 -10.11 25.46
CA LYS A 225 10.24 -9.27 26.11
C LYS A 225 10.57 -7.78 26.07
N ASN A 226 11.85 -7.43 25.93
CA ASN A 226 12.32 -6.05 25.96
C ASN A 226 13.10 -5.78 24.69
N ALA A 227 12.57 -4.96 23.80
CA ALA A 227 13.32 -4.56 22.61
C ALA A 227 13.95 -3.21 22.83
N VAL A 228 15.23 -3.08 22.47
CA VAL A 228 15.92 -1.78 22.43
C VAL A 228 16.17 -1.43 20.98
N PHE A 229 15.67 -0.26 20.59
CA PHE A 229 15.94 0.33 19.29
C PHE A 229 16.95 1.43 19.47
N SER A 230 18.17 1.19 19.02
CA SER A 230 19.25 2.17 19.08
C SER A 230 19.44 2.82 17.71
N VAL A 231 19.63 4.13 17.73
CA VAL A 231 19.95 4.91 16.54
C VAL A 231 21.46 4.85 16.31
N ILE A 232 21.82 4.50 15.08
CA ILE A 232 23.18 4.50 14.57
C ILE A 232 23.28 5.64 13.54
N PRO A 233 23.93 6.76 13.88
CA PRO A 233 24.12 7.87 12.94
C PRO A 233 25.02 7.44 11.76
N PRO A 234 24.96 8.15 10.61
CA PRO A 234 25.78 7.85 9.46
C PRO A 234 27.22 8.30 9.72
N VAL A 235 28.19 7.65 9.07
CA VAL A 235 29.61 8.00 9.19
C VAL A 235 29.93 9.37 8.57
N SER A 236 29.05 9.88 7.69
CA SER A 236 29.16 11.19 7.05
C SER A 236 27.84 11.97 7.16
N SER A 237 27.76 12.88 8.13
CA SER A 237 26.59 13.70 8.47
C SER A 237 26.39 14.90 7.54
N SER A 238 26.53 14.74 6.22
CA SER A 238 26.43 15.87 5.28
C SER A 238 25.01 16.33 4.96
N SER A 239 23.99 15.56 5.37
CA SER A 239 22.58 15.84 5.03
C SER A 239 21.90 16.83 5.98
N GLY A 240 22.48 17.15 7.13
CA GLY A 240 21.86 17.98 8.17
C GLY A 240 20.61 17.36 8.82
N VAL A 241 20.18 16.16 8.38
CA VAL A 241 19.02 15.46 8.93
C VAL A 241 19.46 14.54 10.07
N ILE A 242 18.92 14.77 11.26
CA ILE A 242 19.23 14.00 12.48
C ILE A 242 17.95 13.46 13.15
N PRO A 243 18.03 12.32 13.84
CA PRO A 243 16.92 11.78 14.62
C PRO A 243 16.74 12.54 15.94
N ALA A 244 15.49 12.73 16.37
CA ALA A 244 15.17 13.44 17.62
C ALA A 244 15.50 12.64 18.90
N ILE A 245 15.71 11.33 18.81
CA ILE A 245 16.00 10.46 19.95
C ILE A 245 17.11 9.47 19.61
N SER A 246 17.89 9.06 20.62
CA SER A 246 19.03 8.15 20.46
C SER A 246 18.63 6.67 20.63
N ALA A 247 17.69 6.39 21.53
CA ALA A 247 17.22 5.05 21.82
C ALA A 247 15.77 5.03 22.29
N ILE A 248 15.05 3.98 21.93
CA ILE A 248 13.69 3.72 22.38
C ILE A 248 13.61 2.29 22.90
N HIS A 249 13.10 2.14 24.11
CA HIS A 249 12.88 0.86 24.76
C HIS A 249 11.40 0.50 24.70
N TYR A 250 11.11 -0.73 24.28
CA TYR A 250 9.78 -1.32 24.29
C TYR A 250 9.74 -2.46 25.28
N ASP A 251 8.73 -2.44 26.13
CA ASP A 251 8.33 -3.59 26.94
C ASP A 251 7.10 -4.23 26.29
N PHE A 252 7.30 -5.42 25.72
CA PHE A 252 6.27 -6.24 25.08
C PHE A 252 5.65 -7.27 26.05
N SER A 253 5.83 -7.11 27.37
CA SER A 253 5.14 -7.95 28.35
C SER A 253 3.62 -7.75 28.25
N SER A 254 2.88 -8.86 28.46
CA SER A 254 1.44 -8.95 28.21
C SER A 254 0.58 -7.97 28.99
N ASP A 255 1.13 -7.39 30.07
CA ASP A 255 0.37 -6.65 31.06
C ASP A 255 0.69 -5.14 31.04
N SER A 256 1.75 -4.73 30.34
CA SER A 256 2.21 -3.33 30.37
C SER A 256 2.98 -2.90 29.13
N HIS A 257 2.36 -2.94 27.95
CA HIS A 257 2.92 -2.37 26.72
C HIS A 257 3.41 -0.93 26.93
N ARG A 258 4.70 -0.78 27.22
CA ARG A 258 5.31 0.47 27.69
C ARG A 258 6.44 0.87 26.78
N ILE A 259 6.62 2.18 26.68
CA ILE A 259 7.65 2.81 25.88
C ILE A 259 8.40 3.79 26.76
N PHE A 260 9.72 3.72 26.74
CA PHE A 260 10.55 4.66 27.47
C PHE A 260 11.86 4.94 26.73
N GLY A 261 12.45 6.10 26.99
CA GLY A 261 13.70 6.55 26.38
C GLY A 261 14.10 7.92 26.92
N ASP A 262 15.09 8.56 26.31
CA ASP A 262 15.59 9.88 26.74
C ASP A 262 14.47 10.93 26.75
N GLY A 263 13.89 11.20 27.93
CA GLY A 263 12.75 12.11 28.09
C GLY A 263 11.43 11.61 27.48
N LEU A 264 11.37 10.35 27.06
CA LEU A 264 10.19 9.71 26.49
C LEU A 264 9.58 8.75 27.51
N ASN A 265 8.28 8.86 27.76
CA ASN A 265 7.53 7.91 28.56
C ASN A 265 6.13 7.73 27.98
N GLY A 266 5.67 6.48 27.86
CA GLY A 266 4.39 6.20 27.25
C GLY A 266 4.00 4.73 27.24
N SER A 267 2.95 4.44 26.48
CA SER A 267 2.40 3.12 26.25
C SER A 267 1.89 2.99 24.82
N PHE A 268 1.65 1.74 24.41
CA PHE A 268 0.97 1.45 23.17
C PHE A 268 -0.11 0.39 23.39
N ASP A 269 -1.18 0.46 22.59
CA ASP A 269 -2.17 -0.62 22.50
C ASP A 269 -2.11 -1.21 21.10
N ASP A 270 -1.79 -2.50 21.02
CA ASP A 270 -1.77 -3.29 19.80
C ASP A 270 -2.73 -4.50 19.86
N ALA A 271 -3.78 -4.39 20.68
CA ALA A 271 -4.80 -5.43 20.77
C ALA A 271 -5.53 -5.65 19.43
N ARG A 272 -5.82 -6.92 19.14
CA ARG A 272 -6.56 -7.31 17.93
C ARG A 272 -7.98 -6.75 17.98
N GLY A 273 -8.40 -6.05 16.92
CA GLY A 273 -9.73 -5.47 16.81
C GLY A 273 -9.93 -4.15 17.57
N SER A 274 -8.86 -3.60 18.18
CA SER A 274 -8.80 -2.21 18.65
C SER A 274 -8.00 -1.36 17.66
N TYR A 275 -8.00 -0.04 17.86
CA TYR A 275 -7.10 0.83 17.13
C TYR A 275 -5.68 0.66 17.68
N LEU A 276 -4.70 0.48 16.79
CA LEU A 276 -3.29 0.64 17.18
C LEU A 276 -3.09 2.07 17.66
N THR A 277 -2.73 2.24 18.94
CA THR A 277 -2.50 3.55 19.54
C THR A 277 -1.14 3.61 20.21
N PHE A 278 -0.53 4.80 20.17
CA PHE A 278 0.66 5.13 20.93
C PHE A 278 0.36 6.39 21.73
N ASN A 279 0.51 6.32 23.05
CA ASN A 279 0.30 7.43 23.96
C ASN A 279 1.61 7.71 24.66
N PHE A 280 2.21 8.87 24.45
CA PHE A 280 3.49 9.20 25.08
C PHE A 280 3.61 10.69 25.36
N THR A 281 4.47 11.02 26.31
CA THR A 281 4.94 12.38 26.55
C THR A 281 6.36 12.49 26.05
N ASP A 282 6.64 13.54 25.28
CA ASP A 282 8.00 13.89 24.86
C ASP A 282 8.74 14.69 25.95
N SER A 283 9.97 15.13 25.64
CA SER A 283 10.79 15.91 26.56
C SER A 283 10.19 17.26 26.96
N SER A 284 9.26 17.80 26.16
CA SER A 284 8.47 18.99 26.49
C SER A 284 7.27 18.72 27.40
N GLN A 285 7.08 17.46 27.81
CA GLN A 285 5.94 16.96 28.59
C GLN A 285 4.60 17.15 27.89
N THR A 286 4.59 17.31 26.57
CA THR A 286 3.35 17.40 25.81
C THR A 286 2.80 16.00 25.56
N PRO A 287 1.53 15.72 25.93
CA PRO A 287 0.93 14.43 25.63
C PRO A 287 0.65 14.33 24.14
N ILE A 288 1.22 13.31 23.51
CA ILE A 288 1.04 13.00 22.10
C ILE A 288 0.34 11.64 22.00
N THR A 289 -0.76 11.62 21.26
CA THR A 289 -1.47 10.40 20.91
C THR A 289 -1.44 10.19 19.41
N LEU A 290 -0.87 9.05 19.01
CA LEU A 290 -0.92 8.56 17.65
C LEU A 290 -1.94 7.44 17.59
N ARG A 291 -2.76 7.45 16.56
CA ARG A 291 -3.76 6.41 16.33
C ARG A 291 -3.72 5.98 14.88
N ASN A 292 -3.81 4.68 14.67
CA ASN A 292 -4.03 4.15 13.34
C ASN A 292 -5.40 4.61 12.83
N LEU A 293 -5.46 5.10 11.60
CA LEU A 293 -6.72 5.58 11.03
C LEU A 293 -7.79 4.48 10.90
N TYR A 294 -7.39 3.21 11.01
CA TYR A 294 -8.27 2.06 10.82
C TYR A 294 -8.24 1.13 12.04
N ARG A 295 -9.42 0.61 12.42
CA ARG A 295 -9.58 -0.31 13.56
C ARG A 295 -9.14 -1.75 13.25
N GLU A 296 -9.21 -2.16 11.98
CA GLU A 296 -8.91 -3.52 11.53
C GLU A 296 -7.48 -3.65 10.99
N TRP A 297 -6.52 -2.96 11.62
CA TRP A 297 -5.12 -3.09 11.24
C TRP A 297 -4.62 -4.51 11.51
N SER A 298 -3.68 -4.97 10.69
CA SER A 298 -3.08 -6.30 10.85
C SER A 298 -1.67 -6.32 10.30
N PHE A 299 -0.81 -7.11 10.95
CA PHE A 299 0.48 -7.55 10.42
C PHE A 299 0.46 -9.02 10.00
N ASP A 300 -0.60 -9.77 10.28
CA ASP A 300 -0.64 -11.20 9.97
C ASP A 300 -0.74 -11.46 8.45
N ASP A 301 -1.48 -10.61 7.72
CA ASP A 301 -1.73 -10.78 6.28
C ASP A 301 -0.85 -9.86 5.43
N LYS A 302 -0.97 -8.53 5.61
CA LYS A 302 -0.13 -7.51 4.98
C LYS A 302 0.05 -6.33 5.95
N PRO A 303 1.29 -5.83 6.12
CA PRO A 303 1.55 -4.69 6.99
C PRO A 303 0.79 -3.45 6.48
N SER A 304 -0.24 -3.05 7.21
CA SER A 304 -1.20 -1.99 6.83
C SER A 304 -1.42 -1.01 7.97
N VAL A 305 -0.39 -0.21 8.25
CA VAL A 305 -0.38 0.81 9.28
C VAL A 305 -0.38 2.18 8.63
N LEU A 306 -1.31 3.03 9.05
CA LEU A 306 -1.41 4.44 8.69
C LEU A 306 -1.68 5.21 9.99
N LEU A 307 -0.61 5.72 10.59
CA LEU A 307 -0.70 6.46 11.85
C LEU A 307 -0.89 7.95 11.58
N ALA A 308 -1.81 8.53 12.33
CA ALA A 308 -2.04 9.96 12.38
C ALA A 308 -2.07 10.43 13.83
N ARG A 309 -1.74 11.70 14.05
CA ARG A 309 -1.94 12.35 15.34
C ARG A 309 -3.43 12.58 15.57
N THR A 310 -3.92 12.36 16.79
CA THR A 310 -5.36 12.44 17.05
C THR A 310 -5.91 13.86 17.19
N ASP A 311 -5.08 14.80 17.59
CA ASP A 311 -5.38 16.23 17.76
C ASP A 311 -5.43 16.98 16.43
N THR A 312 -4.45 16.77 15.54
CA THR A 312 -4.35 17.47 14.25
C THR A 312 -4.89 16.67 13.08
N GLY A 313 -4.97 15.34 13.20
CA GLY A 313 -5.25 14.45 12.07
C GLY A 313 -4.07 14.30 11.10
N ASN A 314 -2.92 14.92 11.38
CA ASN A 314 -1.77 14.87 10.50
C ASN A 314 -1.21 13.44 10.44
N ARG A 315 -0.96 12.96 9.22
CA ARG A 315 -0.30 11.67 9.00
C ARG A 315 1.13 11.75 9.53
N ILE A 316 1.52 10.75 10.32
CA ILE A 316 2.87 10.65 10.90
C ILE A 316 3.69 9.62 10.16
N LEU A 317 3.10 8.48 9.80
CA LEU A 317 3.75 7.49 8.94
C LEU A 317 2.73 6.56 8.29
N GLN A 318 3.20 5.87 7.27
CA GLN A 318 2.42 4.88 6.54
C GLN A 318 3.30 3.71 6.08
N THR A 319 2.91 2.48 6.35
CA THR A 319 3.52 1.32 5.68
C THR A 319 3.12 1.31 4.21
N ALA A 320 4.10 1.15 3.32
CA ALA A 320 3.87 1.10 1.89
C ALA A 320 3.59 -0.34 1.44
N ILE A 321 4.62 -1.02 0.95
CA ILE A 321 4.53 -2.38 0.43
C ILE A 321 5.79 -3.15 0.81
N VAL A 322 5.62 -4.45 1.03
CA VAL A 322 6.73 -5.41 1.18
C VAL A 322 7.38 -5.58 -0.19
N ASP A 323 8.70 -5.76 -0.24
CA ASP A 323 9.40 -6.04 -1.48
C ASP A 323 8.90 -7.38 -2.06
N PRO A 324 8.37 -7.41 -3.30
CA PRO A 324 7.89 -8.64 -3.92
C PRO A 324 9.01 -9.68 -4.16
N ASP A 325 10.27 -9.25 -4.22
CA ASP A 325 11.42 -10.13 -4.43
C ASP A 325 12.10 -10.53 -3.10
N ASP A 326 11.90 -9.74 -2.04
CA ASP A 326 12.49 -9.97 -0.71
C ASP A 326 11.52 -9.63 0.42
N CYS A 327 10.81 -10.64 0.93
CA CYS A 327 9.83 -10.44 1.99
C CYS A 327 10.42 -9.97 3.33
N THR A 328 11.76 -9.90 3.50
CA THR A 328 12.36 -9.24 4.66
C THR A 328 12.30 -7.72 4.59
N ARG A 329 12.03 -7.16 3.41
CA ARG A 329 12.07 -5.72 3.19
C ARG A 329 10.70 -5.11 3.18
N LEU A 330 10.51 -4.06 3.97
CA LEU A 330 9.27 -3.28 4.03
C LEU A 330 9.61 -1.79 4.01
N ARG A 331 8.94 -1.03 3.14
CA ARG A 331 9.07 0.43 3.14
C ARG A 331 8.01 1.09 4.03
N VAL A 332 8.44 2.07 4.81
CA VAL A 332 7.59 2.96 5.61
C VAL A 332 7.84 4.39 5.15
N CYS A 333 6.76 5.09 4.84
CA CYS A 333 6.79 6.47 4.36
C CYS A 333 6.54 7.43 5.52
N VAL A 334 7.37 8.45 5.63
CA VAL A 334 7.26 9.51 6.64
C VAL A 334 7.06 10.85 5.91
N PRO A 335 5.88 11.49 6.04
CA PRO A 335 5.62 12.80 5.44
C PRO A 335 6.46 13.88 6.10
N HIS A 336 6.53 15.04 5.44
CA HIS A 336 7.18 16.21 6.02
C HIS A 336 6.32 16.74 7.19
N PRO A 337 6.91 17.02 8.37
CA PRO A 337 6.17 17.59 9.48
C PRO A 337 5.86 19.07 9.19
N ASP A 338 4.59 19.47 9.26
CA ASP A 338 4.18 20.86 8.98
C ASP A 338 4.72 21.89 10.00
N ALA A 339 5.16 21.44 11.18
CA ALA A 339 5.41 22.28 12.36
C ALA A 339 6.80 22.09 13.00
N GLN A 340 7.77 21.48 12.33
CA GLN A 340 9.06 21.12 12.94
C GLN A 340 10.25 21.72 12.17
N PRO A 341 11.35 22.10 12.85
CA PRO A 341 12.54 22.60 12.19
C PRO A 341 13.07 21.63 11.13
N ASP A 342 13.46 22.19 9.98
CA ASP A 342 14.07 21.45 8.89
C ASP A 342 15.22 20.58 9.41
N GLY A 343 15.17 19.28 9.08
CA GLY A 343 16.27 18.35 9.38
C GLY A 343 16.18 17.60 10.71
N ILE A 344 15.08 17.66 11.47
CA ILE A 344 14.90 16.77 12.62
C ILE A 344 13.78 15.75 12.34
N VAL A 345 14.09 14.46 12.43
CA VAL A 345 13.07 13.40 12.32
C VAL A 345 12.38 13.24 13.68
N PRO A 346 11.06 13.50 13.78
CA PRO A 346 10.34 13.49 15.05
C PRO A 346 10.36 12.14 15.75
N VAL A 347 10.33 12.18 17.08
CA VAL A 347 10.10 10.99 17.92
C VAL A 347 8.80 10.27 17.52
N GLU A 348 7.78 11.02 17.11
CA GLU A 348 6.49 10.50 16.64
C GLU A 348 6.60 9.57 15.43
N ALA A 349 7.58 9.79 14.55
CA ALA A 349 7.84 8.91 13.42
C ALA A 349 8.77 7.76 13.81
N LEU A 350 9.80 8.03 14.62
CA LEU A 350 10.80 7.04 15.04
C LEU A 350 10.23 5.95 15.94
N LEU A 351 9.34 6.34 16.86
CA LEU A 351 8.72 5.44 17.82
C LEU A 351 7.94 4.33 17.11
N PRO A 352 6.85 4.58 16.38
CA PRO A 352 6.11 3.46 15.80
C PRO A 352 6.92 2.70 14.75
N THR A 353 7.93 3.31 14.12
CA THR A 353 8.84 2.59 13.21
C THR A 353 9.59 1.45 13.91
N GLY A 354 10.03 1.63 15.16
CA GLY A 354 10.61 0.55 15.96
C GLY A 354 9.61 -0.59 16.18
N TRP A 355 8.41 -0.27 16.64
CA TRP A 355 7.35 -1.28 16.82
C TRP A 355 7.02 -2.01 15.50
N ILE A 356 6.89 -1.30 14.37
CA ILE A 356 6.64 -1.89 13.04
C ILE A 356 7.78 -2.85 12.66
N LEU A 357 9.04 -2.48 12.90
CA LEU A 357 10.21 -3.33 12.62
C LEU A 357 10.16 -4.63 13.43
N PHE A 358 9.78 -4.56 14.71
CA PHE A 358 9.60 -5.76 15.54
C PHE A 358 8.45 -6.65 15.05
N GLN A 359 7.30 -6.06 14.70
CA GLN A 359 6.18 -6.83 14.17
C GLN A 359 6.50 -7.47 12.83
N HIS A 360 7.22 -6.75 11.95
CA HIS A 360 7.67 -7.28 10.67
C HIS A 360 8.62 -8.47 10.85
N LEU A 361 9.56 -8.39 11.80
CA LEU A 361 10.42 -9.52 12.15
C LEU A 361 9.61 -10.74 12.61
N ARG A 362 8.59 -10.55 13.48
CA ARG A 362 7.72 -11.63 13.93
C ARG A 362 6.92 -12.23 12.77
N HIS A 363 6.39 -11.38 11.90
CA HIS A 363 5.67 -11.79 10.70
C HIS A 363 6.54 -12.68 9.82
N VAL A 364 7.72 -12.21 9.45
CA VAL A 364 8.68 -12.92 8.59
C VAL A 364 9.09 -14.28 9.18
N ARG A 365 9.35 -14.34 10.49
CA ARG A 365 9.66 -15.61 11.18
C ARG A 365 8.51 -16.60 11.17
N LYS A 366 7.26 -16.12 11.32
CA LYS A 366 6.06 -16.96 11.35
C LYS A 366 5.66 -17.43 9.95
N SER A 367 5.73 -16.56 8.95
CA SER A 367 5.32 -16.85 7.57
C SER A 367 6.33 -17.68 6.79
N ARG A 368 7.51 -17.96 7.37
CA ARG A 368 8.64 -18.63 6.72
C ARG A 368 8.91 -18.08 5.33
N CYS A 369 8.87 -16.74 5.20
CA CYS A 369 9.28 -15.95 4.04
C CYS A 369 9.45 -16.79 2.76
N SER A 370 8.36 -17.38 2.26
CA SER A 370 8.44 -18.29 1.12
C SER A 370 8.52 -17.42 -0.11
N ILE A 371 9.75 -17.03 -0.44
CA ILE A 371 10.09 -16.43 -1.72
C ILE A 371 9.65 -17.45 -2.77
N GLY A 372 8.51 -17.20 -3.42
CA GLY A 372 7.99 -18.06 -4.48
C GLY A 372 6.89 -19.06 -4.10
N GLY A 373 6.12 -18.82 -3.04
CA GLY A 373 4.88 -19.57 -2.78
C GLY A 373 3.76 -19.28 -3.80
N ILE A 374 3.97 -19.65 -5.07
CA ILE A 374 2.88 -19.97 -5.98
C ILE A 374 2.25 -21.25 -5.42
N VAL A 375 1.16 -21.09 -4.67
CA VAL A 375 0.13 -22.12 -4.54
C VAL A 375 -1.00 -21.75 -5.49
#